data_AF-A0AAU9RQN5-F1
#
_entry.id   AF-A0AAU9RQN5-F1
#
_cell.length_a   1.000
_cell.length_b   1.000
_cell.length_c   1.000
_cell.angle_alpha   90.00
_cell.angle_beta   90.00
_cell.angle_gamma   90.00
#
_symmetry.space_group_name_H-M   'P 1'
#
loop_
_entity.id
_entity.type
_entity.pdbx_description
1 polymer ?
#
loop_
_entity_poly.entity_id
_entity_poly.type
_entity_poly.pdbx_seq_one_letter_code
_entity_poly.pdbx_strand_id
1 'polypeptide(L)'
;MENSVLELNKLPVVMVSSGEALMALMDIIGSAKESLLRILVQGDFSEYPDDQTMHCTARLAEMLSQFSETLQAKPEEATEFLMDEIKILDECKCVGLPNFIPRSAFLAILSQHVDGIHTKPVKFITEIWDYVEVVLSSVLTKYTENLPQIQSSIKRAGRNLISKTKEQAVNRVTEIVEMEKLTDYTCNPDYMTLWTQKTELQQSFINAVLYDEEKHENYSLAGFGDVKISHLRKYHAHLLQQAFDMKMKITSYWTIVLRRIVDNLALYLQFSVKNLVNCWFQKEIVAEMVDTRGGGGIERMLAESPSMASKREKLKNSIKLLKESKDVVAAIVDQNSGCGDR
;
A
#
# COMPACT_ATOMS: atom_id res chain seq x y z
N MET A 1 -17.30 14.80 -43.99
CA MET A 1 -18.25 15.48 -43.08
C MET A 1 -18.43 14.70 -41.78
N GLU A 2 -18.68 13.39 -41.84
CA GLU A 2 -18.89 12.53 -40.64
C GLU A 2 -17.75 12.58 -39.63
N ASN A 3 -16.48 12.47 -40.05
CA ASN A 3 -15.33 12.55 -39.13
C ASN A 3 -15.24 13.89 -38.38
N SER A 4 -15.50 15.02 -39.06
CA SER A 4 -15.50 16.35 -38.42
C SER A 4 -16.67 16.52 -37.44
N VAL A 5 -17.82 15.91 -37.73
CA VAL A 5 -18.99 15.92 -36.81
C VAL A 5 -18.73 15.03 -35.59
N LEU A 6 -18.12 13.86 -35.76
CA LEU A 6 -17.71 12.98 -34.67
C LEU A 6 -16.67 13.66 -33.76
N GLU A 7 -15.67 14.31 -34.33
CA GLU A 7 -14.68 15.08 -33.56
C GLU A 7 -15.30 16.28 -32.82
N LEU A 8 -16.27 16.97 -33.43
CA LEU A 8 -17.01 18.06 -32.78
C LEU A 8 -17.86 17.54 -31.60
N ASN A 9 -18.46 16.37 -31.74
CA ASN A 9 -19.27 15.73 -30.69
C ASN A 9 -18.43 15.20 -29.52
N LYS A 10 -17.14 14.93 -29.73
CA LYS A 10 -16.19 14.59 -28.66
C LYS A 10 -15.75 15.80 -27.83
N LEU A 11 -15.97 17.03 -28.31
CA LEU A 11 -15.62 18.22 -27.54
C LEU A 11 -16.66 18.43 -26.42
N PRO A 12 -16.21 18.67 -25.17
CA PRO A 12 -17.10 18.85 -24.02
C PRO A 12 -18.07 20.01 -24.26
N VAL A 13 -19.34 19.87 -23.88
CA VAL A 13 -20.33 20.94 -24.02
C VAL A 13 -19.95 22.13 -23.12
N VAL A 14 -20.09 23.36 -23.62
CA VAL A 14 -19.90 24.56 -22.79
C VAL A 14 -21.02 24.59 -21.75
N MET A 15 -20.66 24.54 -20.47
CA MET A 15 -21.63 24.57 -19.37
C MET A 15 -22.30 25.95 -19.33
N VAL A 16 -23.63 25.98 -19.36
CA VAL A 16 -24.41 27.23 -19.40
C VAL A 16 -24.80 27.66 -17.98
N SER A 17 -24.80 26.74 -17.01
CA SER A 17 -25.12 27.03 -15.61
C SER A 17 -24.23 26.29 -14.61
N SER A 18 -24.17 26.80 -13.37
CA SER A 18 -23.48 26.15 -12.25
C SER A 18 -24.08 24.78 -11.90
N GLY A 19 -25.38 24.59 -12.11
CA GLY A 19 -26.05 23.30 -11.93
C GLY A 19 -25.58 22.26 -12.94
N GLU A 20 -25.44 22.63 -14.21
CA GLU A 20 -24.87 21.75 -15.25
C GLU A 20 -23.42 21.39 -14.96
N ALA A 21 -22.61 22.38 -14.53
CA ALA A 21 -21.22 22.14 -14.14
C ALA A 21 -21.09 21.16 -12.97
N LEU A 22 -21.96 21.27 -11.96
CA LEU A 22 -21.98 20.36 -10.82
C LEU A 22 -22.39 18.94 -11.22
N MET A 23 -23.41 18.79 -12.08
CA MET A 23 -23.84 17.47 -12.58
C MET A 23 -22.71 16.79 -13.35
N ALA A 24 -22.08 17.50 -14.29
CA ALA A 24 -20.96 16.95 -15.05
C ALA A 24 -19.76 16.59 -14.16
N LEU A 25 -19.47 17.39 -13.13
CA LEU A 25 -18.45 17.07 -12.14
C LEU A 25 -18.80 15.78 -11.38
N MET A 26 -20.06 15.63 -10.94
CA MET A 26 -20.51 14.42 -10.24
C MET A 26 -20.46 13.18 -11.13
N ASP A 27 -20.79 13.30 -12.41
CA ASP A 27 -20.69 12.20 -13.38
C ASP A 27 -19.23 11.75 -13.58
N ILE A 28 -18.30 12.71 -13.67
CA ILE A 28 -16.86 12.46 -13.76
C ILE A 28 -16.35 11.79 -12.49
N ILE A 29 -16.71 12.32 -11.31
CA ILE A 29 -16.32 11.75 -10.02
C ILE A 29 -16.89 10.33 -9.87
N GLY A 30 -18.15 10.12 -10.26
CA GLY A 30 -18.79 8.81 -10.23
C GLY A 30 -18.07 7.80 -11.12
N SER A 31 -17.73 8.21 -12.34
CA SER A 31 -17.00 7.35 -13.29
C SER A 31 -15.58 7.04 -12.81
N ALA A 32 -14.85 8.05 -12.31
CA ALA A 32 -13.51 7.86 -11.75
C ALA A 32 -13.53 6.99 -10.49
N LYS A 33 -14.52 7.18 -9.61
CA LYS A 33 -14.71 6.34 -8.42
C LYS A 33 -14.97 4.89 -8.78
N GLU A 34 -15.83 4.65 -9.76
CA GLU A 34 -16.15 3.31 -10.25
C GLU A 34 -14.92 2.64 -10.86
N SER A 35 -14.14 3.36 -11.67
CA SER A 35 -12.84 2.90 -12.19
C SER A 35 -11.88 2.50 -11.07
N LEU A 36 -11.68 3.38 -10.07
CA LEU A 36 -10.83 3.10 -8.91
C LEU A 36 -11.34 1.90 -8.11
N LEU A 37 -12.65 1.75 -7.94
CA LEU A 37 -13.24 0.62 -7.22
C LEU A 37 -12.94 -0.70 -7.93
N ARG A 38 -13.09 -0.73 -9.26
CA ARG A 38 -12.80 -1.91 -10.06
C ARG A 38 -11.34 -2.33 -9.95
N ILE A 39 -10.41 -1.40 -10.17
CA ILE A 39 -8.97 -1.74 -10.23
C ILE A 39 -8.35 -1.95 -8.85
N LEU A 40 -8.66 -1.13 -7.84
CA LEU A 40 -8.01 -1.19 -6.52
C LEU A 40 -8.68 -2.17 -5.55
N VAL A 41 -9.97 -2.47 -5.73
CA VAL A 41 -10.75 -3.27 -4.76
C VAL A 41 -11.28 -4.57 -5.37
N GLN A 42 -11.88 -4.52 -6.56
CA GLN A 42 -12.52 -5.70 -7.16
C GLN A 42 -11.55 -6.55 -7.99
N GLY A 43 -10.43 -5.98 -8.43
CA GLY A 43 -9.48 -6.64 -9.32
C GLY A 43 -9.94 -6.73 -10.77
N ASP A 44 -10.94 -5.95 -11.15
CA ASP A 44 -11.36 -5.80 -12.55
C ASP A 44 -10.51 -4.70 -13.21
N PHE A 45 -9.59 -5.11 -14.07
CA PHE A 45 -8.71 -4.25 -14.86
C PHE A 45 -9.12 -4.19 -16.34
N SER A 46 -10.35 -4.59 -16.67
CA SER A 46 -10.86 -4.58 -18.06
C SER A 46 -10.75 -3.21 -18.75
N GLU A 47 -10.75 -2.12 -17.98
CA GLU A 47 -10.57 -0.76 -18.47
C GLU A 47 -9.11 -0.45 -18.88
N TYR A 48 -8.14 -1.22 -18.38
CA TYR A 48 -6.70 -1.05 -18.56
C TYR A 48 -6.00 -2.39 -18.86
N PRO A 49 -6.34 -3.09 -19.97
CA PRO A 49 -5.83 -4.43 -20.22
C PRO A 49 -4.30 -4.44 -20.45
N ASP A 50 -3.78 -3.44 -21.16
CA ASP A 50 -2.37 -3.36 -21.56
C ASP A 50 -1.48 -2.66 -20.52
N ASP A 51 -2.07 -1.98 -19.54
CA ASP A 51 -1.32 -1.24 -18.51
C ASP A 51 -1.20 -2.07 -17.23
N GLN A 52 -0.10 -2.80 -17.11
CA GLN A 52 0.21 -3.62 -15.94
C GLN A 52 0.25 -2.81 -14.64
N THR A 53 0.52 -1.49 -14.70
CA THR A 53 0.53 -0.65 -13.50
C THR A 53 -0.87 -0.48 -12.91
N MET A 54 -1.91 -0.71 -13.70
CA MET A 54 -3.32 -0.62 -13.29
C MET A 54 -3.88 -1.95 -12.78
N HIS A 55 -3.10 -3.04 -12.80
CA HIS A 55 -3.50 -4.36 -12.28
C HIS A 55 -3.33 -4.38 -10.75
N CYS A 56 -4.03 -3.47 -10.08
CA CYS A 56 -3.64 -3.02 -8.75
C CYS A 56 -3.75 -4.10 -7.67
N THR A 57 -4.78 -4.93 -7.69
CA THR A 57 -4.94 -6.01 -6.70
C THR A 57 -3.79 -7.02 -6.77
N ALA A 58 -3.33 -7.38 -7.96
CA ALA A 58 -2.19 -8.25 -8.16
C ALA A 58 -0.89 -7.60 -7.65
N ARG A 59 -0.70 -6.32 -7.96
CA ARG A 59 0.48 -5.58 -7.51
C ARG A 59 0.54 -5.41 -5.99
N LEU A 60 -0.58 -5.09 -5.35
CA LEU A 60 -0.68 -4.99 -3.89
C LEU A 60 -0.41 -6.35 -3.22
N ALA A 61 -0.89 -7.45 -3.81
CA ALA A 61 -0.59 -8.79 -3.33
C ALA A 61 0.91 -9.12 -3.43
N GLU A 62 1.55 -8.78 -4.55
CA GLU A 62 2.99 -8.97 -4.75
C GLU A 62 3.81 -8.19 -3.71
N MET A 63 3.46 -6.92 -3.46
CA MET A 63 4.12 -6.08 -2.44
C MET A 63 3.98 -6.69 -1.04
N LEU A 64 2.79 -7.22 -0.69
CA LEU A 64 2.56 -7.91 0.59
C LEU A 64 3.42 -9.18 0.71
N SER A 65 3.50 -9.98 -0.35
CA SER A 65 4.34 -11.19 -0.38
C SER A 65 5.81 -10.85 -0.20
N GLN A 66 6.33 -9.87 -0.94
CA GLN A 66 7.72 -9.40 -0.82
C GLN A 66 8.01 -8.84 0.58
N PHE A 67 7.05 -8.11 1.17
CA PHE A 67 7.18 -7.61 2.53
C PHE A 67 7.26 -8.75 3.55
N SER A 68 6.41 -9.77 3.41
CA SER A 68 6.44 -10.96 4.27
C SER A 68 7.80 -11.67 4.21
N GLU A 69 8.35 -11.88 3.01
CA GLU A 69 9.67 -12.48 2.81
C GLU A 69 10.78 -11.62 3.44
N THR A 70 10.74 -10.30 3.23
CA THR A 70 11.71 -9.33 3.79
C THR A 70 11.67 -9.27 5.32
N LEU A 71 10.49 -9.50 5.90
CA LEU A 71 10.29 -9.51 7.34
C LEU A 71 10.78 -10.83 7.96
N GLN A 72 10.58 -11.95 7.27
CA GLN A 72 11.03 -13.28 7.70
C GLN A 72 12.52 -13.55 7.45
N ALA A 73 13.17 -12.77 6.59
CA ALA A 73 14.61 -12.87 6.35
C ALA A 73 15.38 -12.75 7.68
N LYS A 74 16.27 -13.72 7.93
CA LYS A 74 17.09 -13.74 9.14
C LYS A 74 17.99 -12.49 9.19
N PRO A 75 18.04 -11.77 10.32
CA PRO A 75 19.06 -10.74 10.49
C PRO A 75 20.45 -11.38 10.48
N GLU A 76 21.45 -10.65 10.00
CA GLU A 76 22.85 -11.04 10.18
C GLU A 76 23.14 -11.08 11.69
N GLU A 77 23.66 -12.21 12.18
CA GLU A 77 23.94 -12.41 13.61
C GLU A 77 25.02 -11.42 14.06
N ALA A 78 24.59 -10.28 14.62
CA ALA A 78 25.50 -9.28 15.17
C ALA A 78 26.04 -9.66 16.56
N THR A 79 25.35 -10.57 17.28
CA THR A 79 25.64 -10.92 18.66
C THR A 79 25.96 -12.40 18.83
N GLU A 80 26.90 -12.72 19.72
CA GLU A 80 27.23 -14.11 20.05
C GLU A 80 26.00 -14.82 20.66
N PHE A 81 25.80 -16.09 20.29
CA PHE A 81 24.64 -16.88 20.70
C PHE A 81 24.37 -16.84 22.23
N LEU A 82 23.10 -16.66 22.62
CA LEU A 82 22.60 -16.50 24.01
C LEU A 82 23.08 -15.27 24.80
N MET A 83 23.95 -14.42 24.27
CA MET A 83 24.50 -13.31 25.06
C MET A 83 23.46 -12.23 25.39
N ASP A 84 22.55 -11.92 24.46
CA ASP A 84 21.46 -10.96 24.71
C ASP A 84 20.50 -11.50 25.78
N GLU A 85 20.14 -12.78 25.69
CA GLU A 85 19.28 -13.43 26.68
C GLU A 85 19.93 -13.47 28.07
N ILE A 86 21.23 -13.81 28.15
CA ILE A 86 21.97 -13.84 29.42
C ILE A 86 22.05 -12.46 30.05
N LYS A 87 22.36 -11.42 29.26
CA LYS A 87 22.45 -10.04 29.74
C LYS A 87 21.12 -9.56 30.31
N ILE A 88 20.02 -9.79 29.59
CA ILE A 88 18.69 -9.33 30.03
C ILE A 88 18.20 -10.13 31.24
N LEU A 89 18.49 -11.43 31.31
CA LEU A 89 18.20 -12.25 32.49
C LEU A 89 18.96 -11.76 33.73
N ASP A 90 20.20 -11.28 33.57
CA ASP A 90 20.99 -10.68 34.65
C ASP A 90 20.41 -9.34 35.12
N GLU A 91 20.00 -8.48 34.18
CA GLU A 91 19.36 -7.19 34.47
C GLU A 91 17.96 -7.33 35.10
N CYS A 92 17.23 -8.39 34.75
CA CYS A 92 15.88 -8.68 35.25
C CYS A 92 15.85 -9.56 36.51
N LYS A 93 16.99 -9.78 37.17
CA LYS A 93 17.05 -10.57 38.41
C LYS A 93 16.09 -10.01 39.46
N CYS A 94 15.13 -10.82 39.86
CA CYS A 94 14.23 -10.51 40.96
C CYS A 94 14.62 -11.30 42.21
N VAL A 95 14.24 -10.79 43.39
CA VAL A 95 14.30 -11.57 44.64
C VAL A 95 13.16 -12.61 44.56
N GLY A 96 13.45 -13.77 43.98
CA GLY A 96 12.46 -14.80 43.69
C GLY A 96 13.06 -16.21 43.72
N LEU A 97 12.21 -17.22 43.50
CA LEU A 97 12.65 -18.60 43.43
C LEU A 97 13.54 -18.83 42.20
N PRO A 98 14.60 -19.65 42.31
CA PRO A 98 15.37 -20.07 41.16
C PRO A 98 14.48 -20.85 40.18
N ASN A 99 14.84 -20.85 38.89
CA ASN A 99 14.16 -21.52 37.77
C ASN A 99 12.94 -20.80 37.16
N PHE A 100 12.50 -19.67 37.70
CA PHE A 100 11.47 -18.87 37.03
C PHE A 100 12.11 -17.89 36.04
N ILE A 101 11.56 -17.85 34.82
CA ILE A 101 11.91 -16.84 33.84
C ILE A 101 11.04 -15.60 34.09
N PRO A 102 11.62 -14.43 34.39
CA PRO A 102 10.85 -13.21 34.58
C PRO A 102 10.13 -12.81 33.29
N ARG A 103 8.82 -12.55 33.36
CA ARG A 103 8.04 -12.02 32.23
C ARG A 103 8.63 -10.71 31.69
N SER A 104 9.20 -9.88 32.57
CA SER A 104 9.89 -8.64 32.17
C SER A 104 11.08 -8.89 31.25
N ALA A 105 11.85 -9.96 31.47
CA ALA A 105 12.97 -10.33 30.61
C ALA A 105 12.48 -10.74 29.21
N PHE A 106 11.39 -11.51 29.15
CA PHE A 106 10.77 -11.89 27.88
C PHE A 106 10.30 -10.66 27.10
N LEU A 107 9.55 -9.75 27.75
CA LEU A 107 9.07 -8.53 27.11
C LEU A 107 10.20 -7.59 26.68
N ALA A 108 11.30 -7.53 27.44
CA ALA A 108 12.47 -6.73 27.07
C ALA A 108 13.12 -7.23 25.77
N ILE A 109 13.34 -8.55 25.64
CA ILE A 109 13.88 -9.15 24.40
C ILE A 109 12.90 -8.94 23.24
N LEU A 110 11.60 -9.18 23.47
CA LEU A 110 10.58 -8.97 22.46
C LEU A 110 10.57 -7.52 21.96
N SER A 111 10.65 -6.54 22.88
CA SER A 111 10.72 -5.13 22.51
C SER A 111 11.94 -4.85 21.63
N GLN A 112 13.13 -5.36 21.97
CA GLN A 112 14.33 -5.19 21.15
C GLN A 112 14.16 -5.76 19.73
N HIS A 113 13.51 -6.92 19.59
CA HIS A 113 13.23 -7.48 18.28
C HIS A 113 12.25 -6.61 17.47
N VAL A 114 11.19 -6.12 18.12
CA VAL A 114 10.21 -5.21 17.48
C VAL A 114 10.89 -3.90 17.06
N ASP A 115 11.74 -3.33 17.91
CA ASP A 115 12.52 -2.12 17.59
C ASP A 115 13.40 -2.33 16.35
N GLY A 116 14.02 -3.52 16.23
CA GLY A 116 14.82 -3.90 15.07
C GLY A 116 14.05 -3.94 13.74
N ILE A 117 12.74 -4.19 13.77
CA ILE A 117 11.89 -4.23 12.56
C ILE A 117 11.01 -2.99 12.37
N HIS A 118 10.92 -2.08 13.35
CA HIS A 118 9.97 -0.96 13.36
C HIS A 118 9.94 -0.15 12.05
N THR A 119 11.10 0.04 11.42
CA THR A 119 11.20 0.81 10.18
C THR A 119 10.63 0.08 8.94
N LYS A 120 10.60 -1.26 8.93
CA LYS A 120 10.16 -2.05 7.77
C LYS A 120 8.66 -1.88 7.47
N PRO A 121 7.72 -2.06 8.42
CA PRO A 121 6.29 -1.81 8.20
C PRO A 121 5.97 -0.40 7.73
N VAL A 122 6.66 0.61 8.30
CA VAL A 122 6.44 2.02 7.97
C VAL A 122 6.89 2.33 6.53
N LYS A 123 8.04 1.81 6.10
CA LYS A 123 8.49 1.93 4.71
C LYS A 123 7.54 1.23 3.74
N PHE A 124 7.12 0.02 4.08
CA PHE A 124 6.19 -0.76 3.27
C PHE A 124 4.87 -0.01 3.01
N ILE A 125 4.23 0.53 4.06
CA ILE A 125 2.96 1.25 3.87
C ILE A 125 3.16 2.55 3.08
N THR A 126 4.32 3.20 3.22
CA THR A 126 4.69 4.40 2.46
C THR A 126 4.77 4.09 0.97
N GLU A 127 5.47 3.03 0.59
CA GLU A 127 5.64 2.59 -0.81
C GLU A 127 4.30 2.21 -1.46
N ILE A 128 3.41 1.57 -0.70
CA ILE A 128 2.05 1.28 -1.17
C ILE A 128 1.28 2.56 -1.49
N TRP A 129 1.30 3.54 -0.60
CA TRP A 129 0.58 4.79 -0.83
C TRP A 129 1.19 5.60 -1.98
N ASP A 130 2.51 5.53 -2.19
CA ASP A 130 3.17 6.10 -3.37
C ASP A 130 2.68 5.43 -4.67
N TYR A 131 2.53 4.11 -4.67
CA TYR A 131 1.93 3.40 -5.78
C TYR A 131 0.46 3.81 -6.02
N VAL A 132 -0.35 3.86 -4.96
CA VAL A 132 -1.76 4.30 -5.05
C VAL A 132 -1.87 5.75 -5.54
N GLU A 133 -0.92 6.63 -5.20
CA GLU A 133 -0.86 8.00 -5.71
C GLU A 133 -0.74 8.04 -7.24
N VAL A 134 0.13 7.19 -7.80
CA VAL A 134 0.33 7.08 -9.25
C VAL A 134 -0.95 6.60 -9.92
N VAL A 135 -1.57 5.53 -9.40
CA VAL A 135 -2.84 5.00 -9.91
C VAL A 135 -3.94 6.07 -9.88
N LEU A 136 -4.13 6.73 -8.73
CA LEU A 136 -5.12 7.78 -8.56
C LEU A 136 -4.89 8.92 -9.54
N SER A 137 -3.63 9.37 -9.70
CA SER A 137 -3.27 10.46 -10.61
C SER A 137 -3.56 10.13 -12.07
N SER A 138 -3.31 8.89 -12.48
CA SER A 138 -3.57 8.41 -13.84
C SER A 138 -5.07 8.33 -14.13
N VAL A 139 -5.86 7.76 -13.22
CA VAL A 139 -7.33 7.72 -13.35
C VAL A 139 -7.91 9.14 -13.37
N LEU A 140 -7.50 10.00 -12.45
CA LEU A 140 -7.92 11.41 -12.43
C LEU A 140 -7.57 12.14 -13.72
N THR A 141 -6.38 11.89 -14.29
CA THR A 141 -5.97 12.50 -15.55
C THR A 141 -6.89 12.06 -16.68
N LYS A 142 -7.13 10.75 -16.85
CA LYS A 142 -7.99 10.17 -17.88
C LYS A 142 -9.41 10.75 -17.87
N TYR A 143 -10.02 10.84 -16.70
CA TYR A 143 -11.39 11.35 -16.57
C TYR A 143 -11.51 12.88 -16.62
N THR A 144 -10.38 13.61 -16.64
CA THR A 144 -10.36 15.08 -16.71
C THR A 144 -9.68 15.64 -17.96
N GLU A 145 -9.25 14.81 -18.91
CA GLU A 145 -8.54 15.24 -20.13
C GLU A 145 -9.29 16.30 -20.93
N ASN A 146 -10.61 16.17 -20.98
CA ASN A 146 -11.48 17.10 -21.70
C ASN A 146 -11.72 18.41 -20.95
N LEU A 147 -11.36 18.50 -19.66
CA LEU A 147 -11.62 19.67 -18.82
C LEU A 147 -10.33 20.24 -18.21
N PRO A 148 -9.44 20.83 -19.04
CA PRO A 148 -8.17 21.39 -18.57
C PRO A 148 -8.36 22.49 -17.52
N GLN A 149 -9.49 23.19 -17.52
CA GLN A 149 -9.80 24.26 -16.57
C GLN A 149 -9.84 23.83 -15.09
N ILE A 150 -10.20 22.56 -14.81
CA ILE A 150 -10.34 22.01 -13.45
C ILE A 150 -9.29 20.96 -13.11
N GLN A 151 -8.52 20.52 -14.11
CA GLN A 151 -7.55 19.44 -13.96
C GLN A 151 -6.53 19.74 -12.85
N SER A 152 -6.06 20.99 -12.74
CA SER A 152 -5.13 21.40 -11.68
C SER A 152 -5.74 21.26 -10.28
N SER A 153 -7.03 21.52 -10.14
CA SER A 153 -7.74 21.46 -8.86
C SER A 153 -8.05 20.03 -8.46
N ILE A 154 -8.51 19.21 -9.41
CA ILE A 154 -8.71 17.78 -9.18
C ILE A 154 -7.39 17.08 -8.84
N LYS A 155 -6.29 17.41 -9.54
CA LYS A 155 -4.95 16.89 -9.21
C LYS A 155 -4.50 17.33 -7.81
N ARG A 156 -4.77 18.58 -7.41
CA ARG A 156 -4.46 19.09 -6.06
C ARG A 156 -5.26 18.33 -5.00
N ALA A 157 -6.56 18.15 -5.20
CA ALA A 157 -7.40 17.36 -4.29
C ALA A 157 -6.93 15.92 -4.15
N GLY A 158 -6.57 15.27 -5.26
CA GLY A 158 -6.02 13.92 -5.26
C GLY A 158 -4.73 13.81 -4.44
N ARG A 159 -3.81 14.76 -4.60
CA ARG A 159 -2.57 14.82 -3.79
C ARG A 159 -2.84 15.07 -2.31
N ASN A 160 -3.74 16.01 -1.99
CA ASN A 160 -4.13 16.30 -0.62
C ASN A 160 -4.74 15.07 0.07
N LEU A 161 -5.63 14.37 -0.65
CA LEU A 161 -6.24 13.12 -0.18
C LEU A 161 -5.17 12.08 0.16
N ILE A 162 -4.25 11.80 -0.78
CA ILE A 162 -3.20 10.81 -0.58
C ILE A 162 -2.27 11.22 0.56
N SER A 163 -1.83 12.48 0.61
CA SER A 163 -0.95 12.95 1.69
C SER A 163 -1.57 12.73 3.06
N LYS A 164 -2.85 13.07 3.23
CA LYS A 164 -3.59 12.90 4.48
C LYS A 164 -3.77 11.43 4.84
N THR A 165 -4.14 10.59 3.86
CA THR A 165 -4.33 9.16 4.09
C THR A 165 -3.01 8.45 4.39
N LYS A 166 -1.92 8.83 3.71
CA LYS A 166 -0.58 8.30 3.92
C LYS A 166 -0.07 8.61 5.33
N GLU A 167 -0.24 9.84 5.80
CA GLU A 167 0.10 10.22 7.19
C GLU A 167 -0.67 9.39 8.22
N GLN A 168 -1.99 9.27 8.04
CA GLN A 168 -2.83 8.43 8.92
C GLN A 168 -2.41 6.96 8.91
N ALA A 169 -2.03 6.44 7.74
CA ALA A 169 -1.56 5.07 7.60
C ALA A 169 -0.24 4.85 8.32
N VAL A 170 0.73 5.76 8.20
CA VAL A 170 2.01 5.68 8.93
C VAL A 170 1.77 5.68 10.44
N ASN A 171 0.91 6.56 10.95
CA ASN A 171 0.58 6.61 12.38
C ASN A 171 -0.07 5.30 12.83
N ARG A 172 -1.04 4.79 12.07
CA ARG A 172 -1.73 3.53 12.41
C ARG A 172 -0.81 2.32 12.38
N VAL A 173 0.10 2.24 11.41
CA VAL A 173 1.09 1.16 11.32
C VAL A 173 2.06 1.22 12.49
N THR A 174 2.50 2.42 12.87
CA THR A 174 3.34 2.62 14.05
C THR A 174 2.64 2.10 15.31
N GLU A 175 1.36 2.43 15.50
CA GLU A 175 0.56 1.88 16.62
C GLU A 175 0.50 0.33 16.60
N ILE A 176 0.30 -0.28 15.44
CA ILE A 176 0.25 -1.75 15.30
C ILE A 176 1.56 -2.39 15.77
N VAL A 177 2.69 -1.81 15.38
CA VAL A 177 4.02 -2.29 15.77
C VAL A 177 4.26 -2.08 17.27
N GLU A 178 3.93 -0.90 17.81
CA GLU A 178 4.11 -0.62 19.24
C GLU A 178 3.25 -1.51 20.14
N MET A 179 2.04 -1.88 19.69
CA MET A 179 1.18 -2.80 20.44
C MET A 179 1.80 -4.20 20.63
N GLU A 180 2.63 -4.68 19.70
CA GLU A 180 3.33 -5.97 19.83
C GLU A 180 4.35 -6.00 20.98
N LYS A 181 4.79 -4.84 21.47
CA LYS A 181 5.72 -4.75 22.61
C LYS A 181 5.04 -4.96 23.95
N LEU A 182 3.73 -4.76 24.02
CA LEU A 182 3.00 -4.64 25.28
C LEU A 182 2.46 -5.98 25.82
N THR A 183 2.36 -7.00 24.97
CA THR A 183 1.74 -8.27 25.33
C THR A 183 2.47 -9.46 24.73
N ASP A 184 2.62 -10.51 25.54
CA ASP A 184 3.16 -11.83 25.22
C ASP A 184 2.04 -12.87 25.00
N TYR A 185 0.78 -12.43 24.96
CA TYR A 185 -0.35 -13.32 24.75
C TYR A 185 -0.35 -13.94 23.33
N THR A 186 -0.67 -15.23 23.25
CA THR A 186 -0.96 -15.92 22.00
C THR A 186 -2.02 -16.99 22.21
N CYS A 187 -2.98 -17.07 21.30
CA CYS A 187 -3.92 -18.18 21.19
C CYS A 187 -3.53 -19.18 20.10
N ASN A 188 -2.32 -19.04 19.52
CA ASN A 188 -1.85 -19.96 18.49
C ASN A 188 -1.52 -21.33 19.13
N PRO A 189 -2.23 -22.41 18.74
CA PRO A 189 -2.01 -23.73 19.34
C PRO A 189 -0.62 -24.29 19.04
N ASP A 190 0.01 -23.88 17.95
CA ASP A 190 1.31 -24.40 17.50
C ASP A 190 2.47 -23.85 18.35
N TYR A 191 2.25 -22.79 19.12
CA TYR A 191 3.30 -22.19 19.95
C TYR A 191 3.92 -23.20 20.91
N MET A 192 3.08 -23.96 21.63
CA MET A 192 3.53 -24.96 22.61
C MET A 192 4.28 -26.10 21.92
N THR A 193 3.81 -26.52 20.74
CA THR A 193 4.45 -27.57 19.94
C THR A 193 5.84 -27.13 19.47
N LEU A 194 5.95 -25.94 18.87
CA LEU A 194 7.21 -25.38 18.38
C LEU A 194 8.22 -25.16 19.50
N TRP A 195 7.77 -24.62 20.64
CA TRP A 195 8.63 -24.43 21.81
C TRP A 195 9.10 -25.77 22.40
N THR A 196 8.21 -26.75 22.54
CA THR A 196 8.57 -28.08 23.09
C THR A 196 9.62 -28.76 22.22
N GLN A 197 9.41 -28.82 20.90
CA GLN A 197 10.37 -29.37 19.94
C GLN A 197 11.75 -28.70 20.06
N LYS A 198 11.79 -27.38 20.21
CA LYS A 198 13.03 -26.63 20.38
C LYS A 198 13.72 -26.87 21.72
N THR A 199 12.96 -27.21 22.77
CA THR A 199 13.47 -27.41 24.12
C THR A 199 13.97 -28.84 24.36
N GLU A 200 13.61 -29.81 23.51
CA GLU A 200 14.14 -31.19 23.56
C GLU A 200 15.67 -31.24 23.49
N LEU A 201 16.29 -30.29 22.77
CA LEU A 201 17.75 -30.19 22.63
C LEU A 201 18.44 -29.50 23.82
N GLN A 202 17.70 -29.04 24.83
CA GLN A 202 18.28 -28.28 25.93
C GLN A 202 19.32 -29.12 26.70
N GLN A 203 19.00 -30.36 27.05
CA GLN A 203 19.93 -31.20 27.82
C GLN A 203 21.22 -31.49 27.04
N SER A 204 21.10 -31.83 25.76
CA SER A 204 22.27 -32.08 24.90
C SER A 204 23.11 -30.81 24.70
N PHE A 205 22.46 -29.65 24.56
CA PHE A 205 23.15 -28.36 24.46
C PHE A 205 23.93 -28.04 25.73
N ILE A 206 23.32 -28.14 26.91
CA ILE A 206 23.98 -27.85 28.19
C ILE A 206 25.16 -28.81 28.43
N ASN A 207 25.00 -30.08 28.06
CA ASN A 207 26.09 -31.05 28.17
C ASN A 207 27.25 -30.70 27.24
N ALA A 208 26.98 -30.29 26.00
CA ALA A 208 28.02 -29.87 25.07
C ALA A 208 28.76 -28.59 25.52
N VAL A 209 28.08 -27.69 26.24
CA VAL A 209 28.72 -26.48 26.77
C VAL A 209 29.63 -26.82 27.97
N LEU A 210 29.14 -27.59 28.93
CA LEU A 210 29.78 -27.71 30.26
C LEU A 210 30.60 -28.98 30.47
N TYR A 211 30.24 -30.08 29.82
CA TYR A 211 30.80 -31.41 30.08
C TYR A 211 31.53 -32.01 28.87
N ASP A 212 31.66 -31.26 27.76
CA ASP A 212 32.41 -31.69 26.58
C ASP A 212 33.92 -31.69 26.86
N GLU A 213 34.51 -32.89 26.91
CA GLU A 213 35.95 -33.10 27.12
C GLU A 213 36.79 -32.58 25.93
N GLU A 214 36.26 -32.70 24.71
CA GLU A 214 36.93 -32.28 23.47
C GLU A 214 36.87 -30.75 23.26
N LYS A 215 36.04 -30.06 24.04
CA LYS A 215 35.91 -28.60 24.09
C LYS A 215 35.61 -27.96 22.73
N HIS A 216 34.74 -28.57 21.93
CA HIS A 216 34.31 -28.05 20.63
C HIS A 216 33.87 -26.59 20.69
N GLU A 217 34.22 -25.80 19.68
CA GLU A 217 33.89 -24.36 19.67
C GLU A 217 32.45 -24.09 19.25
N ASN A 218 31.88 -24.97 18.42
CA ASN A 218 30.56 -24.82 17.82
C ASN A 218 29.66 -26.01 18.14
N TYR A 219 28.35 -25.77 18.14
CA TYR A 219 27.31 -26.77 18.34
C TYR A 219 26.27 -26.64 17.24
N SER A 220 25.94 -27.74 16.56
CA SER A 220 24.93 -27.71 15.50
C SER A 220 23.52 -27.73 16.10
N LEU A 221 22.77 -26.65 15.91
CA LEU A 221 21.45 -26.46 16.49
C LEU A 221 20.39 -26.29 15.40
N ALA A 222 19.37 -27.15 15.44
CA ALA A 222 18.29 -27.13 14.46
C ALA A 222 17.58 -25.75 14.41
N GLY A 223 17.54 -25.16 13.21
CA GLY A 223 16.95 -23.83 12.97
C GLY A 223 17.90 -22.65 13.17
N PHE A 224 19.05 -22.85 13.81
CA PHE A 224 20.09 -21.84 14.03
C PHE A 224 21.39 -22.13 13.27
N GLY A 225 21.65 -23.39 12.91
CA GLY A 225 22.91 -23.79 12.27
C GLY A 225 23.99 -24.05 13.31
N ASP A 226 25.26 -23.89 12.93
CA ASP A 226 26.37 -24.07 13.84
C ASP A 226 26.58 -22.82 14.70
N VAL A 227 26.20 -22.91 15.97
CA VAL A 227 26.31 -21.80 16.92
C VAL A 227 27.58 -21.93 17.73
N LYS A 228 28.32 -20.83 17.91
CA LYS A 228 29.48 -20.80 18.79
C LYS A 228 29.02 -20.98 20.25
N ILE A 229 29.71 -21.82 21.01
CA ILE A 229 29.39 -22.13 22.41
C ILE A 229 30.55 -21.93 23.38
N SER A 230 31.77 -21.71 22.87
CA SER A 230 32.97 -21.56 23.70
C SER A 230 32.88 -20.43 24.71
N HIS A 231 32.24 -19.30 24.36
CA HIS A 231 32.04 -18.15 25.23
C HIS A 231 31.05 -18.40 26.38
N LEU A 232 30.25 -19.47 26.30
CA LEU A 232 29.21 -19.79 27.28
C LEU A 232 29.73 -20.58 28.49
N ARG A 233 30.93 -21.17 28.39
CA ARG A 233 31.53 -22.04 29.42
C ARG A 233 31.79 -21.36 30.77
N LYS A 234 31.85 -20.03 30.78
CA LYS A 234 32.03 -19.22 31.99
C LYS A 234 30.75 -19.09 32.84
N TYR A 235 29.59 -19.46 32.28
CA TYR A 235 28.32 -19.38 32.97
C TYR A 235 27.94 -20.73 33.58
N HIS A 236 27.18 -20.67 34.66
CA HIS A 236 26.71 -21.85 35.37
C HIS A 236 25.47 -22.45 34.69
N ALA A 237 25.26 -23.76 34.88
CA ALA A 237 24.23 -24.54 34.18
C ALA A 237 22.83 -23.95 34.26
N HIS A 238 22.44 -23.43 35.43
CA HIS A 238 21.11 -22.87 35.67
C HIS A 238 20.82 -21.65 34.78
N LEU A 239 21.75 -20.68 34.71
CA LEU A 239 21.60 -19.51 33.85
C LEU A 239 21.57 -19.89 32.37
N LEU A 240 22.39 -20.85 31.95
CA LEU A 240 22.39 -21.35 30.57
C LEU A 240 21.07 -22.02 30.20
N GLN A 241 20.48 -22.81 31.09
CA GLN A 241 19.16 -23.41 30.89
C GLN A 241 18.08 -22.34 30.72
N GLN A 242 18.09 -21.32 31.57
CA GLN A 242 17.14 -20.20 31.47
C GLN A 242 17.31 -19.39 30.19
N ALA A 243 18.55 -19.07 29.81
CA ALA A 243 18.82 -18.33 28.58
C ALA A 243 18.41 -19.13 27.34
N PHE A 244 18.70 -20.43 27.33
CA PHE A 244 18.30 -21.32 26.24
C PHE A 244 16.76 -21.40 26.13
N ASP A 245 16.06 -21.64 27.25
CA ASP A 245 14.59 -21.69 27.25
C ASP A 245 13.99 -20.35 26.79
N MET A 246 14.55 -19.23 27.24
CA MET A 246 14.15 -17.89 26.79
C MET A 246 14.33 -17.74 25.27
N LYS A 247 15.49 -18.13 24.72
CA LYS A 247 15.77 -18.06 23.28
C LYS A 247 14.75 -18.85 22.49
N MET A 248 14.41 -20.06 22.94
CA MET A 248 13.44 -20.92 22.26
C MET A 248 12.03 -20.34 22.32
N LYS A 249 11.60 -19.82 23.48
CA LYS A 249 10.29 -19.15 23.64
C LYS A 249 10.18 -17.93 22.73
N ILE A 250 11.15 -17.03 22.76
CA ILE A 250 11.17 -15.83 21.91
C ILE A 250 11.18 -16.23 20.44
N THR A 251 11.99 -17.20 20.03
CA THR A 251 12.06 -17.63 18.62
C THR A 251 10.73 -18.21 18.15
N SER A 252 10.07 -19.04 18.97
CA SER A 252 8.75 -19.60 18.63
C SER A 252 7.64 -18.54 18.63
N TYR A 253 7.71 -17.56 19.52
CA TYR A 253 6.74 -16.47 19.58
C TYR A 253 6.94 -15.47 18.43
N TRP A 254 8.19 -15.19 18.06
CA TRP A 254 8.55 -14.19 17.07
C TRP A 254 7.95 -14.48 15.69
N THR A 255 7.89 -15.75 15.27
CA THR A 255 7.25 -16.14 14.01
C THR A 255 5.76 -15.77 13.99
N ILE A 256 5.08 -15.84 15.14
CA ILE A 256 3.68 -15.45 15.30
C ILE A 256 3.54 -13.93 15.20
N VAL A 257 4.43 -13.17 15.85
CA VAL A 257 4.46 -11.70 15.78
C VAL A 257 4.62 -11.22 14.35
N LEU A 258 5.61 -11.75 13.62
CA LEU A 258 5.86 -11.38 12.22
C LEU A 258 4.63 -11.63 11.35
N ARG A 259 4.01 -12.81 11.48
CA ARG A 259 2.79 -13.15 10.74
C ARG A 259 1.63 -12.22 11.10
N ARG A 260 1.46 -11.92 12.39
CA ARG A 260 0.40 -11.04 12.87
C ARG A 260 0.55 -9.61 12.34
N ILE A 261 1.77 -9.10 12.23
CA ILE A 261 2.04 -7.80 11.62
C ILE A 261 1.60 -7.81 10.15
N VAL A 262 2.04 -8.81 9.37
CA VAL A 262 1.69 -8.92 7.94
C VAL A 262 0.17 -9.01 7.76
N ASP A 263 -0.51 -9.88 8.50
CA ASP A 263 -1.96 -10.07 8.40
C ASP A 263 -2.73 -8.78 8.78
N ASN A 264 -2.33 -8.09 9.86
CA ASN A 264 -2.95 -6.82 10.25
C ASN A 264 -2.76 -5.74 9.18
N LEU A 265 -1.57 -5.64 8.59
CA LEU A 265 -1.29 -4.67 7.54
C LEU A 265 -2.10 -4.96 6.29
N ALA A 266 -2.25 -6.23 5.90
CA ALA A 266 -3.08 -6.63 4.78
C ALA A 266 -4.56 -6.23 5.00
N LEU A 267 -5.10 -6.50 6.19
CA LEU A 267 -6.46 -6.13 6.56
C LEU A 267 -6.65 -4.61 6.56
N TYR A 268 -5.73 -3.88 7.20
CA TYR A 268 -5.77 -2.43 7.27
C TYR A 268 -5.66 -1.79 5.88
N LEU A 269 -4.77 -2.30 5.02
CA LEU A 269 -4.61 -1.85 3.66
C LEU A 269 -5.92 -1.96 2.87
N GLN A 270 -6.52 -3.15 2.85
CA GLN A 270 -7.77 -3.36 2.12
C GLN A 270 -8.90 -2.47 2.64
N PHE A 271 -9.01 -2.32 3.96
CA PHE A 271 -9.99 -1.43 4.57
C PHE A 271 -9.76 0.05 4.20
N SER A 272 -8.51 0.51 4.26
CA SER A 272 -8.15 1.91 3.99
C SER A 272 -8.31 2.28 2.52
N VAL A 273 -7.90 1.42 1.58
CA VAL A 273 -8.11 1.60 0.13
C VAL A 273 -9.60 1.64 -0.19
N LYS A 274 -10.39 0.73 0.37
CA LYS A 274 -11.85 0.73 0.17
C LYS A 274 -12.49 2.02 0.70
N ASN A 275 -12.03 2.55 1.84
CA ASN A 275 -12.51 3.81 2.39
C ASN A 275 -12.05 5.02 1.56
N LEU A 276 -10.83 5.00 1.04
CA LEU A 276 -10.35 6.03 0.12
C LEU A 276 -11.31 6.17 -1.05
N VAL A 277 -11.63 5.07 -1.73
CA VAL A 277 -12.49 5.09 -2.92
C VAL A 277 -13.95 5.41 -2.57
N ASN A 278 -14.50 4.81 -1.53
CA ASN A 278 -15.94 4.92 -1.26
C ASN A 278 -16.34 6.16 -0.47
N CYS A 279 -15.50 6.58 0.49
CA CYS A 279 -15.87 7.53 1.52
C CYS A 279 -15.14 8.86 1.40
N TRP A 280 -13.86 8.85 1.02
CA TRP A 280 -13.01 10.04 1.07
C TRP A 280 -12.84 10.73 -0.28
N PHE A 281 -12.69 9.95 -1.36
CA PHE A 281 -12.41 10.45 -2.71
C PHE A 281 -13.40 11.54 -3.14
N GLN A 282 -14.69 11.23 -3.21
CA GLN A 282 -15.71 12.20 -3.63
C GLN A 282 -15.75 13.43 -2.70
N LYS A 283 -15.62 13.24 -1.39
CA LYS A 283 -15.68 14.34 -0.42
C LYS A 283 -14.53 15.33 -0.62
N GLU A 284 -13.32 14.82 -0.82
CA GLU A 284 -12.14 15.66 -1.01
C GLU A 284 -12.19 16.41 -2.35
N ILE A 285 -12.58 15.73 -3.44
CA ILE A 285 -12.73 16.40 -4.75
C ILE A 285 -13.80 17.49 -4.68
N VAL A 286 -14.97 17.21 -4.08
CA VAL A 286 -16.05 18.20 -3.99
C VAL A 286 -15.65 19.39 -3.10
N ALA A 287 -14.99 19.14 -1.97
CA ALA A 287 -14.52 20.20 -1.09
C ALA A 287 -13.55 21.15 -1.80
N GLU A 288 -12.61 20.61 -2.56
CA GLU A 288 -11.67 21.40 -3.37
C GLU A 288 -12.37 22.19 -4.49
N MET A 289 -13.35 21.59 -5.15
CA MET A 289 -14.04 22.19 -6.29
C MET A 289 -14.98 23.34 -5.91
N VAL A 290 -15.51 23.31 -4.68
CA VAL A 290 -16.39 24.35 -4.13
C VAL A 290 -15.60 25.44 -3.39
N ASP A 291 -14.33 25.19 -3.05
CA ASP A 291 -13.52 26.19 -2.35
C ASP A 291 -13.26 27.42 -3.22
N THR A 292 -13.78 28.56 -2.78
CA THR A 292 -13.62 29.86 -3.43
C THR A 292 -12.20 30.40 -3.27
N ARG A 293 -11.47 30.01 -2.21
CA ARG A 293 -10.05 30.37 -2.02
C ARG A 293 -9.14 29.62 -3.00
N GLY A 294 -9.53 28.41 -3.38
CA GLY A 294 -8.87 27.58 -4.38
C GLY A 294 -9.08 28.02 -5.84
N GLY A 295 -9.80 29.11 -6.08
CA GLY A 295 -10.08 29.66 -7.41
C GLY A 295 -11.35 29.13 -8.07
N GLY A 296 -12.34 28.66 -7.30
CA GLY A 296 -13.70 28.37 -7.78
C GLY A 296 -13.75 27.34 -8.91
N GLY A 297 -13.51 26.06 -8.60
CA GLY A 297 -13.46 24.99 -9.60
C GLY A 297 -14.73 24.91 -10.46
N ILE A 298 -15.90 25.03 -9.83
CA ILE A 298 -17.19 25.06 -10.54
C ILE A 298 -17.32 26.29 -11.44
N GLU A 299 -16.88 27.46 -10.98
CA GLU A 299 -16.92 28.71 -11.78
C GLU A 299 -16.02 28.58 -13.01
N ARG A 300 -14.85 27.95 -12.87
CA ARG A 300 -13.96 27.67 -14.00
C ARG A 300 -14.54 26.70 -15.02
N MET A 301 -15.45 25.80 -14.62
CA MET A 301 -16.16 24.92 -15.58
C MET A 301 -17.12 25.69 -16.49
N LEU A 302 -17.60 26.87 -16.06
CA LEU A 302 -18.47 27.73 -16.85
C LEU A 302 -17.70 28.48 -17.96
N ALA A 303 -16.38 28.62 -17.82
CA ALA A 303 -15.52 29.21 -18.82
C ALA A 303 -14.92 28.13 -19.72
N GLU A 304 -15.18 28.22 -21.04
CA GLU A 304 -14.51 27.34 -22.01
C GLU A 304 -13.02 27.70 -22.10
N SER A 305 -12.14 26.68 -22.07
CA SER A 305 -10.70 26.91 -22.28
C SER A 305 -10.45 27.52 -23.66
N PRO A 306 -9.56 28.54 -23.79
CA PRO A 306 -9.24 29.16 -25.07
C PRO A 306 -8.81 28.16 -26.16
N SER A 307 -8.12 27.08 -25.77
CA SER A 307 -7.71 26.03 -26.70
C SER A 307 -8.90 25.22 -27.24
N MET A 308 -9.89 24.96 -26.39
CA MET A 308 -11.08 24.19 -26.74
C MET A 308 -12.05 25.04 -27.56
N ALA A 309 -12.19 26.32 -27.21
CA ALA A 309 -12.94 27.30 -28.00
C ALA A 309 -12.39 27.41 -29.43
N SER A 310 -11.06 27.56 -29.58
CA SER A 310 -10.41 27.62 -30.90
C SER A 310 -10.58 26.32 -31.70
N LYS A 311 -10.45 25.15 -31.07
CA LYS A 311 -10.72 23.86 -31.73
C LYS A 311 -12.17 23.75 -32.19
N ARG A 312 -13.13 24.11 -31.33
CA ARG A 312 -14.56 24.08 -31.65
C ARG A 312 -14.90 25.01 -32.81
N GLU A 313 -14.34 26.21 -32.83
CA GLU A 313 -14.54 27.18 -33.90
C GLU A 313 -14.00 26.65 -35.24
N LYS A 314 -12.77 26.10 -35.26
CA LYS A 314 -12.19 25.47 -36.47
C LYS A 314 -13.06 24.34 -37.00
N LEU A 315 -13.54 23.46 -36.13
CA LEU A 315 -14.42 22.35 -36.49
C LEU A 315 -15.77 22.83 -37.04
N LYS A 316 -16.40 23.83 -36.39
CA LYS A 316 -17.63 24.46 -36.89
C LYS A 316 -17.44 25.09 -38.27
N ASN A 317 -16.35 25.83 -38.49
CA ASN A 317 -16.04 26.44 -39.78
C ASN A 317 -15.78 25.38 -40.87
N SER A 318 -15.05 24.32 -40.54
CA SER A 318 -14.82 23.20 -41.46
C SER A 318 -16.13 22.51 -41.86
N ILE A 319 -17.01 22.23 -40.89
CA ILE A 319 -18.33 21.63 -41.17
C ILE A 319 -19.19 22.55 -42.04
N LYS A 320 -19.15 23.87 -41.80
CA LYS A 320 -19.87 24.85 -42.62
C LYS A 320 -19.38 24.82 -44.07
N LEU A 321 -18.07 24.89 -44.30
CA LEU A 321 -17.46 24.81 -45.63
C LEU A 321 -17.78 23.50 -46.35
N LEU A 322 -17.78 22.37 -45.62
CA LEU A 322 -18.11 21.07 -46.18
C LEU A 322 -19.59 20.96 -46.58
N LYS A 323 -20.50 21.60 -45.83
CA LYS A 323 -21.92 21.69 -46.21
C LYS A 323 -22.09 22.54 -47.46
N GLU A 324 -21.50 23.73 -47.50
CA GLU A 324 -21.54 24.62 -48.67
C GLU A 324 -20.97 23.92 -49.92
N SER A 325 -19.84 23.20 -49.78
CA SER A 325 -19.25 22.43 -50.89
C SER A 325 -20.16 21.30 -51.36
N LYS A 326 -20.84 20.60 -50.43
CA LYS A 326 -21.81 19.56 -50.77
C LYS A 326 -22.99 20.14 -51.56
N ASP A 327 -23.51 21.29 -51.13
CA ASP A 327 -24.66 21.93 -51.78
C ASP A 327 -24.30 22.41 -53.20
N VAL A 328 -23.09 22.94 -53.38
CA VAL A 328 -22.57 23.32 -54.71
C VAL A 328 -22.41 22.10 -55.62
N VAL A 329 -21.86 20.99 -55.12
CA VAL A 329 -21.71 19.76 -55.91
C VAL A 329 -23.07 19.18 -56.28
N ALA A 330 -24.04 19.19 -55.36
CA ALA A 330 -25.41 18.76 -55.64
C ALA A 330 -26.03 19.59 -56.76
N ALA A 331 -25.89 20.92 -56.73
CA ALA A 331 -26.39 21.80 -57.79
C ALA A 331 -25.75 21.53 -59.16
N ILE A 332 -24.45 21.20 -59.22
CA ILE A 332 -23.75 20.83 -60.46
C ILE A 332 -24.25 19.47 -60.99
N VAL A 333 -24.45 18.49 -60.10
CA VAL A 333 -24.97 17.17 -60.48
C VAL A 333 -26.39 17.30 -61.02
N ASP A 334 -27.25 18.08 -60.37
CA ASP A 334 -28.62 18.33 -60.81
C ASP A 334 -28.67 19.01 -62.20
N GLN A 335 -27.78 19.98 -62.44
CA GLN A 335 -27.62 20.63 -63.77
C GLN A 335 -27.15 19.65 -64.85
N ASN A 336 -26.27 18.71 -64.52
CA ASN A 336 -25.77 17.72 -65.48
C ASN A 336 -26.78 16.59 -65.74
N SER A 337 -27.59 16.20 -64.77
CA SER A 337 -28.67 15.22 -64.95
C SER A 337 -29.85 15.75 -65.78
N GLY A 338 -30.05 17.07 -65.83
CA GLY A 338 -31.07 17.71 -66.67
C GLY A 338 -30.73 17.80 -68.16
N CYS A 339 -29.50 17.44 -68.56
CA CYS A 339 -29.04 17.49 -69.96
C CYS A 339 -28.98 16.11 -70.65
N GLY A 340 -29.49 15.05 -69.99
CA GLY A 340 -29.46 13.67 -70.48
C GLY A 340 -30.72 13.18 -71.22
N ASP A 341 -31.84 13.91 -71.17
CA ASP A 341 -33.05 13.59 -71.94
C ASP A 341 -33.20 14.54 -73.14
N ARG A 342 -32.44 14.27 -74.21
CA ARG A 342 -32.73 14.71 -75.58
C ARG A 342 -32.35 13.67 -76.61
#